data_AF-A0A6A4GGW3-F1
#
_entry.id   AF-A0A6A4GGW3-F1
#
_cell.length_a   1.000
_cell.length_b   1.000
_cell.length_c   1.000
_cell.angle_alpha   90.00
_cell.angle_beta   90.00
_cell.angle_gamma   90.00
#
_symmetry.space_group_name_H-M   'P 1'
#
loop_
_entity.id
_entity.type
_entity.pdbx_description
1 polymer ?
#
loop_
_entity_poly.entity_id
_entity_poly.type
_entity_poly.pdbx_seq_one_letter_code
_entity_poly.pdbx_strand_id
1 'polypeptide(L)'
;MSSSGGIMLPFTLNNELKLRGHENYKGWKQQMLIQGKPRGLDIYWNGTASATAPTSTTSTSATGIITTTISTEKSAINDLHPSTLEFELRESVALSSILGNIIDIDSAGIDNTWASNVVWTYLEKQYGQPSNRMRTIAERELTNVRFINGTKVAGEGGYIEKLRSLRKRANDAGSMIDNSRFIVILLDSFPESWDVITTLYTRK
;
A
#
# COMPACT_ATOMS: atom_id res chain seq x y z
N MET A 1 23.12 -19.62 17.85
CA MET A 1 22.58 -18.24 17.78
C MET A 1 21.08 -18.36 17.97
N SER A 2 20.54 -17.88 19.09
CA SER A 2 19.10 -18.01 19.38
C SER A 2 18.32 -17.15 18.40
N SER A 3 17.58 -17.78 17.48
CA SER A 3 16.61 -17.10 16.63
C SER A 3 15.54 -16.52 17.55
N SER A 4 15.63 -15.24 17.86
CA SER A 4 14.51 -14.49 18.43
C SER A 4 13.43 -14.49 17.34
N GLY A 5 12.58 -15.52 17.34
CA GLY A 5 11.45 -15.53 16.43
C GLY A 5 10.60 -14.33 16.76
N GLY A 6 10.64 -13.31 15.90
CA GLY A 6 9.83 -12.12 16.05
C GLY A 6 8.35 -12.50 16.03
N ILE A 7 7.54 -11.80 16.83
CA ILE A 7 6.08 -11.89 16.72
C ILE A 7 5.69 -11.05 15.50
N MET A 8 5.05 -11.68 14.51
CA MET A 8 4.46 -10.95 13.39
C MET A 8 3.19 -10.26 13.89
N LEU A 9 3.15 -8.94 13.80
CA LEU A 9 2.01 -8.14 14.25
C LEU A 9 1.37 -7.40 13.08
N PRO A 10 0.03 -7.27 13.06
CA PRO A 10 -0.66 -6.51 12.05
C PRO A 10 -0.33 -5.02 12.19
N PHE A 11 -0.56 -4.26 11.12
CA PHE A 11 -0.38 -2.81 11.14
C PHE A 11 -1.58 -2.10 10.51
N THR A 12 -1.76 -0.84 10.91
CA THR A 12 -2.80 0.03 10.38
C THR A 12 -2.16 1.34 9.94
N LEU A 13 -2.53 1.79 8.75
CA LEU A 13 -2.18 3.08 8.17
C LEU A 13 -3.10 4.15 8.73
N ASN A 14 -2.63 5.40 8.68
CA ASN A 14 -3.49 6.56 8.95
C ASN A 14 -4.71 6.54 8.03
N ASN A 15 -5.86 7.04 8.52
CA ASN A 15 -7.13 7.01 7.80
C ASN A 15 -7.09 7.68 6.41
N GLU A 16 -6.17 8.62 6.20
CA GLU A 16 -5.94 9.28 4.90
C GLU A 16 -5.26 8.37 3.87
N LEU A 17 -4.54 7.35 4.34
CA LEU A 17 -3.77 6.41 3.52
C LEU A 17 -4.48 5.07 3.32
N LYS A 18 -5.60 4.81 4.02
CA LYS A 18 -6.41 3.61 3.82
C LYS A 18 -7.05 3.59 2.43
N LEU A 19 -7.27 2.38 1.90
CA LEU A 19 -7.80 2.20 0.55
C LEU A 19 -9.24 2.73 0.44
N ARG A 20 -9.45 3.56 -0.59
CA ARG A 20 -10.76 4.14 -0.97
C ARG A 20 -11.22 3.70 -2.37
N GLY A 21 -10.43 2.83 -3.02
CA GLY A 21 -10.64 2.36 -4.39
C GLY A 21 -9.59 2.90 -5.34
N HIS A 22 -9.97 3.14 -6.60
CA HIS A 22 -9.04 3.53 -7.68
C HIS A 22 -8.27 4.84 -7.41
N GLU A 23 -8.85 5.76 -6.62
CA GLU A 23 -8.32 7.11 -6.41
C GLU A 23 -6.97 7.14 -5.69
N ASN A 24 -6.71 6.15 -4.83
CA ASN A 24 -5.51 6.10 -4.01
C ASN A 24 -4.84 4.73 -3.97
N TYR A 25 -5.30 3.75 -4.77
CA TYR A 25 -4.78 2.38 -4.76
C TYR A 25 -3.25 2.33 -4.90
N LYS A 26 -2.67 3.10 -5.83
CA LYS A 26 -1.21 3.11 -6.05
C LYS A 26 -0.45 3.56 -4.80
N GLY A 27 -0.88 4.67 -4.19
CA GLY A 27 -0.31 5.18 -2.95
C GLY A 27 -0.52 4.22 -1.78
N TRP A 28 -1.71 3.65 -1.65
CA TRP A 28 -2.04 2.64 -0.64
C TRP A 28 -1.15 1.40 -0.77
N LYS A 29 -1.03 0.81 -1.97
CA LYS A 29 -0.19 -0.38 -2.23
C LYS A 29 1.26 -0.10 -1.86
N GLN A 30 1.77 1.07 -2.19
CA GLN A 30 3.12 1.48 -1.81
C GLN A 30 3.30 1.52 -0.29
N GLN A 31 2.34 2.10 0.45
CA GLN A 31 2.40 2.15 1.92
C GLN A 31 2.29 0.76 2.55
N MET A 32 1.41 -0.09 2.02
CA MET A 32 1.30 -1.49 2.44
C MET A 32 2.64 -2.21 2.29
N LEU A 33 3.34 -2.04 1.16
CA LEU A 33 4.64 -2.67 0.94
C LEU A 33 5.75 -2.10 1.84
N ILE A 34 5.77 -0.78 2.08
CA ILE A 34 6.74 -0.12 2.98
C ILE A 34 6.62 -0.68 4.41
N GLN A 35 5.39 -0.86 4.90
CA GLN A 35 5.15 -1.36 6.25
C GLN A 35 5.19 -2.88 6.36
N GLY A 36 4.81 -3.58 5.28
CA GLY A 36 4.63 -5.02 5.27
C GLY A 36 5.88 -5.83 5.02
N LYS A 37 6.73 -5.40 4.07
CA LYS A 37 7.96 -6.13 3.72
C LYS A 37 8.91 -6.34 4.90
N PRO A 38 9.19 -5.33 5.76
CA PRO A 38 10.03 -5.54 6.93
C PRO A 38 9.47 -6.55 7.94
N ARG A 39 8.16 -6.85 7.87
CA ARG A 39 7.45 -7.81 8.72
C ARG A 39 7.30 -9.19 8.08
N GLY A 40 7.79 -9.38 6.84
CA GLY A 40 7.58 -10.61 6.08
C GLY A 40 6.12 -10.85 5.68
N LEU A 41 5.28 -9.82 5.62
CA LEU A 41 3.87 -9.99 5.21
C LEU A 41 3.74 -10.22 3.70
N ASP A 42 4.71 -9.77 2.92
CA ASP A 42 4.69 -9.86 1.47
C ASP A 42 4.80 -11.28 0.94
N ILE A 43 5.47 -12.20 1.65
CA ILE A 43 5.52 -13.62 1.25
C ILE A 43 4.14 -14.31 1.37
N TYR A 44 3.26 -13.80 2.23
CA TYR A 44 1.88 -14.27 2.38
C TYR A 44 0.98 -13.61 1.34
N TRP A 45 1.08 -12.28 1.17
CA TRP A 45 0.32 -11.54 0.15
C TRP A 45 0.60 -11.99 -1.28
N ASN A 46 1.82 -12.45 -1.56
CA ASN A 46 2.18 -13.02 -2.85
C ASN A 46 1.88 -14.52 -2.97
N GLY A 47 1.45 -15.18 -1.89
CA GLY A 47 1.17 -16.61 -1.86
C GLY A 47 2.40 -17.50 -2.00
N THR A 48 3.59 -17.00 -1.64
CA THR A 48 4.85 -17.76 -1.76
C THR A 48 5.15 -18.60 -0.52
N ALA A 49 4.60 -18.23 0.64
CA ALA A 49 4.72 -19.02 1.86
C ALA A 49 3.84 -20.28 1.77
N SER A 50 4.29 -21.39 2.36
CA SER A 50 3.54 -22.64 2.44
C SER A 50 3.88 -23.39 3.71
N ALA A 51 2.87 -23.96 4.37
CA ALA A 51 3.08 -24.73 5.58
C ALA A 51 3.92 -26.00 5.33
N THR A 52 4.87 -26.27 6.22
CA THR A 52 5.60 -27.54 6.25
C THR A 52 4.90 -28.52 7.20
N ALA A 53 4.71 -29.76 6.75
CA ALA A 53 4.22 -30.82 7.62
C ALA A 53 5.24 -31.09 8.74
N PRO A 54 4.80 -31.43 9.96
CA PRO A 54 5.72 -31.68 11.07
C PRO A 54 6.65 -32.85 10.73
N THR A 55 7.96 -32.57 10.64
CA THR A 55 8.98 -33.60 10.47
C THR A 55 9.17 -34.32 11.80
N SER A 56 8.70 -35.57 11.87
CA SER A 56 8.93 -36.43 13.03
C SER A 56 10.28 -37.11 12.86
N THR A 57 11.20 -36.91 13.81
CA THR A 57 12.46 -37.67 13.81
C THR A 57 12.33 -38.78 14.83
N THR A 58 12.31 -40.03 14.36
CA THR A 58 12.30 -41.20 15.23
C THR A 58 13.73 -41.65 15.43
N SER A 59 14.24 -41.57 16.66
CA SER A 59 15.53 -42.15 17.02
C SER A 59 15.30 -43.37 17.93
N THR A 60 16.00 -44.46 17.63
CA THR A 60 16.00 -45.67 18.46
C THR A 60 17.30 -45.69 19.25
N SER A 61 17.19 -45.62 20.57
CA SER A 61 18.36 -45.74 21.44
C SER A 61 18.89 -47.18 21.43
N ALA A 62 20.17 -47.36 21.77
CA ALA A 62 20.82 -48.67 21.87
C ALA A 62 20.11 -49.65 22.85
N THR A 63 19.28 -49.11 23.76
CA THR A 63 18.43 -49.86 24.70
C THR A 63 17.04 -50.23 24.16
N GLY A 64 16.73 -49.97 22.89
CA GLY A 64 15.43 -50.28 22.27
C GLY A 64 14.31 -49.29 22.58
N ILE A 65 14.61 -48.19 23.28
CA ILE A 65 13.65 -47.10 23.52
C ILE A 65 13.51 -46.28 22.23
N ILE A 66 12.27 -46.18 21.74
CA ILE A 66 11.91 -45.31 20.62
C ILE A 66 11.54 -43.94 21.19
N THR A 67 12.29 -42.91 20.83
CA THR A 67 11.97 -41.52 21.15
C THR A 67 11.58 -40.81 19.86
N THR A 68 10.35 -40.30 19.80
CA THR A 68 9.89 -39.43 18.72
C THR A 68 10.01 -37.99 19.19
N THR A 69 10.92 -37.23 18.59
CA THR A 69 11.02 -35.78 18.81
C THR A 69 10.36 -35.04 17.65
N ILE A 70 9.40 -34.18 17.97
CA ILE A 70 8.83 -33.20 17.05
C ILE A 70 9.69 -31.94 17.18
N SER A 71 10.28 -31.48 16.08
CA SER A 71 11.00 -30.20 16.09
C SER A 71 9.99 -29.06 16.24
N THR A 72 10.07 -28.32 17.35
CA THR A 72 9.25 -27.13 17.64
C THR A 72 10.10 -25.86 17.59
N GLU A 73 11.18 -25.85 16.81
CA GLU A 73 11.98 -24.64 16.64
C GLU A 73 11.14 -23.56 15.95
N LYS A 74 11.10 -22.37 16.55
CA LYS A 74 10.36 -21.24 16.02
C LYS A 74 11.01 -20.76 14.72
N SER A 75 10.24 -20.73 13.64
CA SER A 75 10.70 -20.34 12.32
C SER A 75 11.01 -18.84 12.27
N ALA A 76 11.97 -18.41 11.45
CA ALA A 76 12.20 -16.99 11.22
C ALA A 76 10.94 -16.32 10.63
N ILE A 77 10.74 -15.01 10.85
CA ILE A 77 9.51 -14.32 10.39
C ILE A 77 9.34 -14.33 8.87
N ASN A 78 10.46 -14.38 8.15
CA ASN A 78 10.56 -14.43 6.69
C ASN A 78 10.77 -15.87 6.16
N ASP A 79 10.55 -16.88 6.99
CA ASP A 79 10.59 -18.27 6.54
C ASP A 79 9.44 -18.54 5.57
N LEU A 80 9.76 -19.12 4.42
CA LEU A 80 8.79 -19.53 3.41
C LEU A 80 8.04 -20.80 3.82
N HIS A 81 8.61 -21.57 4.74
CA HIS A 81 8.20 -22.92 5.09
C HIS A 81 7.93 -23.10 6.61
N PRO A 82 7.17 -22.18 7.24
CA PRO A 82 6.86 -22.29 8.66
C PRO A 82 6.03 -23.53 8.97
N SER A 83 5.96 -23.91 10.25
CA SER A 83 5.03 -24.95 10.68
C SER A 83 3.57 -24.58 10.36
N THR A 84 2.67 -25.56 10.29
CA THR A 84 1.24 -25.33 9.98
C THR A 84 0.60 -24.28 10.91
N LEU A 85 0.85 -24.37 12.23
CA LEU A 85 0.30 -23.42 13.20
C LEU A 85 0.88 -22.01 13.03
N GLU A 86 2.18 -21.91 12.77
CA GLU A 86 2.81 -20.61 12.48
C GLU A 86 2.30 -20.02 11.17
N PHE A 87 2.08 -20.85 10.15
CA PHE A 87 1.52 -20.43 8.87
C PHE A 87 0.13 -19.82 9.07
N GLU A 88 -0.78 -20.51 9.74
CA GLU A 88 -2.14 -20.03 10.00
C GLU A 88 -2.15 -18.70 10.75
N LEU A 89 -1.31 -18.58 11.79
CA LEU A 89 -1.20 -17.35 12.56
C LEU A 89 -0.68 -16.18 11.70
N ARG A 90 0.39 -16.41 10.94
CA ARG A 90 1.02 -15.37 10.11
C ARG A 90 0.14 -14.99 8.92
N GLU A 91 -0.57 -15.94 8.34
CA GLU A 91 -1.58 -15.71 7.30
C GLU A 91 -2.74 -14.85 7.82
N SER A 92 -3.23 -15.15 9.04
CA SER A 92 -4.25 -14.33 9.70
C SER A 92 -3.76 -12.88 9.94
N VAL A 93 -2.49 -12.70 10.34
CA VAL A 93 -1.87 -11.38 10.47
C VAL A 93 -1.75 -10.66 9.13
N ALA A 94 -1.39 -11.38 8.06
CA ALA A 94 -1.30 -10.86 6.70
C ALA A 94 -2.66 -10.39 6.18
N LEU A 95 -3.71 -11.19 6.36
CA LEU A 95 -5.09 -10.84 6.00
C LEU A 95 -5.59 -9.65 6.82
N SER A 96 -5.43 -9.69 8.15
CA SER A 96 -5.84 -8.60 9.04
C SER A 96 -5.18 -7.28 8.70
N SER A 97 -3.91 -7.31 8.27
CA SER A 97 -3.19 -6.12 7.82
C SER A 97 -3.76 -5.56 6.52
N ILE A 98 -4.28 -6.39 5.61
CA ILE A 98 -4.97 -5.87 4.42
C ILE A 98 -6.31 -5.27 4.83
N LEU A 99 -7.14 -6.05 5.53
CA LEU A 99 -8.51 -5.65 5.87
C LEU A 99 -8.56 -4.39 6.74
N GLY A 100 -7.70 -4.30 7.75
CA GLY A 100 -7.62 -3.11 8.62
C GLY A 100 -7.24 -1.81 7.88
N ASN A 101 -6.72 -1.93 6.66
CA ASN A 101 -6.28 -0.83 5.80
C ASN A 101 -7.21 -0.53 4.64
N ILE A 102 -8.46 -1.01 4.70
CA ILE A 102 -9.55 -0.68 3.78
C ILE A 102 -10.60 0.11 4.57
N ILE A 103 -11.18 1.16 3.97
CA ILE A 103 -12.18 1.98 4.66
C ILE A 103 -13.54 1.29 4.70
N ASP A 104 -13.95 0.69 3.59
CA ASP A 104 -15.23 0.04 3.44
C ASP A 104 -15.02 -1.36 2.85
N ILE A 105 -14.89 -2.35 3.75
CA ILE A 105 -14.64 -3.74 3.38
C ILE A 105 -15.90 -4.36 2.76
N ASP A 106 -17.08 -4.03 3.31
CA ASP A 106 -18.36 -4.60 2.88
C ASP A 106 -18.68 -4.21 1.43
N SER A 107 -18.46 -2.94 1.07
CA SER A 107 -18.64 -2.48 -0.30
C SER A 107 -17.54 -2.92 -1.26
N ALA A 108 -16.39 -3.41 -0.77
CA ALA A 108 -15.29 -3.89 -1.61
C ALA A 108 -15.57 -5.28 -2.22
N GLY A 109 -16.60 -5.99 -1.74
CA GLY A 109 -16.94 -7.34 -2.21
C GLY A 109 -15.91 -8.39 -1.80
N ILE A 110 -15.27 -8.20 -0.65
CA ILE A 110 -14.27 -9.12 -0.10
C ILE A 110 -14.98 -10.12 0.82
N ASP A 111 -14.73 -11.40 0.59
CA ASP A 111 -15.21 -12.48 1.45
C ASP A 111 -14.22 -12.69 2.62
N ASN A 112 -14.75 -12.88 3.84
CA ASN A 112 -13.94 -13.08 5.04
C ASN A 112 -13.24 -14.44 5.11
N THR A 113 -13.60 -15.38 4.23
CA THR A 113 -12.96 -16.69 4.09
C THR A 113 -11.76 -16.69 3.15
N TRP A 114 -11.53 -15.58 2.41
CA TRP A 114 -10.43 -15.51 1.46
C TRP A 114 -9.08 -15.42 2.15
N ALA A 115 -8.11 -16.14 1.59
CA ALA A 115 -6.71 -16.00 1.96
C ALA A 115 -6.18 -14.61 1.56
N SER A 116 -5.16 -14.14 2.28
CA SER A 116 -4.54 -12.83 2.12
C SER A 116 -4.02 -12.60 0.70
N ASN A 117 -3.48 -13.63 0.05
CA ASN A 117 -3.03 -13.56 -1.35
C ASN A 117 -4.18 -13.38 -2.35
N VAL A 118 -5.32 -14.02 -2.09
CA VAL A 118 -6.53 -13.88 -2.90
C VAL A 118 -7.06 -12.46 -2.79
N VAL A 119 -7.16 -11.92 -1.57
CA VAL A 119 -7.57 -10.53 -1.34
C VAL A 119 -6.59 -9.55 -1.99
N TRP A 120 -5.28 -9.75 -1.81
CA TRP A 120 -4.24 -8.90 -2.41
C TRP A 120 -4.33 -8.84 -3.94
N THR A 121 -4.48 -10.01 -4.57
CA THR A 121 -4.63 -10.13 -6.03
C THR A 121 -5.95 -9.55 -6.52
N TYR A 122 -7.04 -9.76 -5.78
CA TYR A 122 -8.34 -9.19 -6.09
C TYR A 122 -8.28 -7.66 -6.11
N LEU A 123 -7.71 -7.04 -5.08
CA LEU A 123 -7.57 -5.58 -5.00
C LEU A 123 -6.70 -5.03 -6.13
N GLU A 124 -5.64 -5.73 -6.53
CA GLU A 124 -4.84 -5.38 -7.71
C GLU A 124 -5.64 -5.44 -9.00
N LYS A 125 -6.44 -6.50 -9.19
CA LYS A 125 -7.30 -6.61 -10.37
C LYS A 125 -8.37 -5.51 -10.40
N GLN A 126 -9.00 -5.23 -9.26
CA GLN A 126 -10.07 -4.25 -9.17
C GLN A 126 -9.56 -2.82 -9.32
N TYR A 127 -8.52 -2.45 -8.58
CA TYR A 127 -8.12 -1.05 -8.42
C TYR A 127 -6.72 -0.73 -8.99
N GLY A 128 -5.92 -1.74 -9.32
CA GLY A 128 -4.57 -1.56 -9.87
C GLY A 128 -4.55 -1.02 -11.29
N GLN A 129 -5.67 -1.13 -12.01
CA GLN A 129 -5.82 -0.52 -13.32
C GLN A 129 -6.31 0.94 -13.20
N PRO A 130 -5.68 1.88 -13.92
CA PRO A 130 -6.18 3.24 -14.06
C PRO A 130 -7.62 3.26 -14.57
N SER A 131 -8.53 3.87 -13.80
CA SER A 131 -9.89 4.11 -14.27
C SER A 131 -9.92 5.36 -15.14
N ASN A 132 -10.29 5.23 -16.42
CA ASN A 132 -10.43 6.38 -17.33
C ASN A 132 -11.34 7.47 -16.76
N ARG A 133 -12.45 7.07 -16.12
CA ARG A 133 -13.38 8.01 -15.47
C ARG A 133 -12.70 8.75 -14.32
N MET A 134 -11.97 8.03 -13.47
CA MET A 134 -11.28 8.63 -12.33
C MET A 134 -10.15 9.56 -12.78
N ARG A 135 -9.40 9.15 -13.82
CA ARG A 135 -8.40 9.99 -14.47
C ARG A 135 -9.01 11.31 -14.92
N THR A 136 -10.12 11.26 -15.66
CA THR A 136 -10.81 12.46 -16.14
C THR A 136 -11.33 13.35 -15.01
N ILE A 137 -11.86 12.77 -13.94
CA ILE A 137 -12.31 13.54 -12.77
C ILE A 137 -11.13 14.23 -12.09
N ALA A 138 -10.04 13.49 -11.82
CA ALA A 138 -8.87 14.03 -11.14
C ALA A 138 -8.12 15.09 -11.97
N GLU A 139 -8.02 14.91 -13.29
CA GLU A 139 -7.49 15.93 -14.21
C GLU A 139 -8.36 17.19 -14.17
N ARG A 140 -9.69 17.04 -14.20
CA ARG A 140 -10.63 18.17 -14.13
C ARG A 140 -10.51 18.93 -12.80
N GLU A 141 -10.40 18.23 -11.67
CA GLU A 141 -10.20 18.86 -10.37
C GLU A 141 -8.91 19.69 -10.33
N LEU A 142 -7.83 19.12 -10.86
CA LEU A 142 -6.54 19.80 -10.94
C LEU A 142 -6.60 21.03 -11.86
N THR A 143 -7.24 20.94 -13.03
CA THR A 143 -7.28 22.06 -13.99
C THR A 143 -8.29 23.14 -13.60
N ASN A 144 -9.29 22.83 -12.78
CA ASN A 144 -10.34 23.78 -12.42
C ASN A 144 -10.10 24.51 -11.09
N VAL A 145 -9.14 24.08 -10.28
CA VAL A 145 -8.79 24.80 -9.06
C VAL A 145 -8.20 26.16 -9.43
N ARG A 146 -8.59 27.22 -8.72
CA ARG A 146 -8.11 28.59 -8.92
C ARG A 146 -7.55 29.14 -7.62
N PHE A 147 -6.52 29.97 -7.73
CA PHE A 147 -5.95 30.67 -6.57
C PHE A 147 -6.94 31.73 -6.11
N ILE A 148 -7.14 31.81 -4.80
CA ILE A 148 -7.99 32.82 -4.19
C ILE A 148 -7.09 33.89 -3.58
N ASN A 149 -7.27 35.14 -4.01
CA ASN A 149 -6.50 36.26 -3.47
C ASN A 149 -6.65 36.35 -1.95
N GLY A 150 -5.54 36.59 -1.26
CA GLY A 150 -5.47 36.61 0.20
C GLY A 150 -5.20 35.25 0.85
N THR A 151 -5.12 34.15 0.09
CA THR A 151 -4.71 32.84 0.61
C THR A 151 -3.20 32.62 0.54
N LYS A 152 -2.69 31.73 1.39
CA LYS A 152 -1.27 31.38 1.45
C LYS A 152 -0.83 30.67 0.15
N VAL A 153 0.18 31.21 -0.53
CA VAL A 153 0.67 30.64 -1.80
C VAL A 153 1.53 29.39 -1.57
N ALA A 154 2.51 29.47 -0.69
CA ALA A 154 3.54 28.44 -0.48
C ALA A 154 3.73 28.10 1.00
N GLY A 155 4.35 26.93 1.27
CA GLY A 155 4.53 26.37 2.61
C GLY A 155 3.32 25.56 3.08
N GLU A 156 3.38 25.05 4.32
CA GLU A 156 2.37 24.13 4.87
C GLU A 156 0.95 24.69 4.75
N GLY A 157 0.06 23.92 4.13
CA GLY A 157 -1.34 24.30 3.87
C GLY A 157 -1.50 25.35 2.77
N GLY A 158 -0.43 25.67 2.04
CA GLY A 158 -0.42 26.63 0.95
C GLY A 158 -1.05 26.07 -0.34
N TYR A 159 -1.42 26.99 -1.23
CA TYR A 159 -2.05 26.67 -2.50
C TYR A 159 -1.21 25.73 -3.39
N ILE A 160 0.10 25.94 -3.46
CA ILE A 160 1.00 25.08 -4.24
C ILE A 160 1.01 23.64 -3.69
N GLU A 161 0.95 23.44 -2.38
CA GLU A 161 0.87 22.10 -1.79
C GLU A 161 -0.45 21.41 -2.15
N LYS A 162 -1.56 22.16 -2.08
CA LYS A 162 -2.87 21.68 -2.55
C LYS A 162 -2.80 21.20 -4.01
N LEU A 163 -2.22 21.99 -4.92
CA LEU A 163 -2.07 21.59 -6.31
C LEU A 163 -1.15 20.38 -6.49
N ARG A 164 -0.06 20.28 -5.73
CA ARG A 164 0.80 19.08 -5.77
C ARG A 164 0.06 17.83 -5.33
N SER A 165 -0.78 17.93 -4.31
CA SER A 165 -1.66 16.84 -3.87
C SER A 165 -2.68 16.44 -4.94
N LEU A 166 -3.27 17.42 -5.65
CA LEU A 166 -4.16 17.15 -6.79
C LEU A 166 -3.42 16.48 -7.95
N ARG A 167 -2.21 16.94 -8.29
CA ARG A 167 -1.35 16.29 -9.29
C ARG A 167 -1.05 14.85 -8.92
N LYS A 168 -0.70 14.60 -7.66
CA LYS A 168 -0.46 13.24 -7.16
C LYS A 168 -1.69 12.37 -7.38
N ARG A 169 -2.88 12.84 -6.99
CA ARG A 169 -4.15 12.12 -7.21
C ARG A 169 -4.41 11.84 -8.68
N ALA A 170 -4.19 12.82 -9.56
CA ALA A 170 -4.34 12.63 -11.01
C ALA A 170 -3.39 11.55 -11.53
N ASN A 171 -2.12 11.57 -11.11
CA ASN A 171 -1.12 10.57 -11.52
C ASN A 171 -1.39 9.18 -10.92
N ASP A 172 -1.91 9.10 -9.69
CA ASP A 172 -2.33 7.85 -9.06
C ASP A 172 -3.54 7.25 -9.78
N ALA A 173 -4.44 8.09 -10.30
CA ALA A 173 -5.53 7.69 -11.20
C ALA A 173 -5.07 7.37 -12.64
N GLY A 174 -3.76 7.45 -12.92
CA GLY A 174 -3.13 7.11 -14.20
C GLY A 174 -3.00 8.25 -15.21
N SER A 175 -3.11 9.49 -14.77
CA SER A 175 -2.66 10.64 -15.58
C SER A 175 -1.13 10.65 -15.68
N MET A 176 -0.60 11.25 -16.74
CA MET A 176 0.84 11.44 -16.92
C MET A 176 1.19 12.92 -16.89
N ILE A 177 0.93 13.57 -15.74
CA ILE A 177 1.19 15.00 -15.56
C ILE A 177 2.62 15.17 -15.05
N ASP A 178 3.51 15.49 -16.00
CA ASP A 178 4.90 15.82 -15.74
C ASP A 178 5.06 17.23 -15.14
N ASN A 179 6.30 17.63 -14.90
CA ASN A 179 6.59 18.95 -14.30
C ASN A 179 6.23 20.10 -15.24
N SER A 180 6.45 19.95 -16.55
CA SER A 180 6.18 21.00 -17.53
C SER A 180 4.68 21.30 -17.58
N ARG A 181 3.86 20.27 -17.76
CA ARG A 181 2.40 20.39 -17.78
C ARG A 181 1.86 20.88 -16.44
N PHE A 182 2.45 20.44 -15.33
CA PHE A 182 2.05 20.94 -14.01
C PHE A 182 2.34 22.44 -13.82
N ILE A 183 3.47 22.94 -14.32
CA ILE A 183 3.81 24.38 -14.24
C ILE A 183 2.79 25.20 -15.04
N VAL A 184 2.41 24.75 -16.23
CA VAL A 184 1.37 25.44 -17.03
C VAL A 184 0.05 25.52 -16.26
N ILE A 185 -0.43 24.38 -15.72
CA ILE A 185 -1.66 24.35 -14.92
C ILE A 185 -1.56 25.28 -13.69
N LEU A 186 -0.40 25.30 -13.03
CA LEU A 186 -0.17 26.17 -11.89
C LEU A 186 -0.26 27.65 -12.29
N LEU A 187 0.36 28.05 -13.40
CA LEU A 187 0.31 29.43 -13.89
C LEU A 187 -1.11 29.83 -14.30
N ASP A 188 -1.81 28.99 -15.07
CA ASP A 188 -3.20 29.21 -15.51
C ASP A 188 -4.20 29.28 -14.34
N SER A 189 -3.80 28.79 -13.17
CA SER A 189 -4.63 28.80 -11.98
C SER A 189 -4.60 30.11 -11.19
N PHE A 190 -3.60 30.97 -11.44
CA PHE A 190 -3.52 32.30 -10.84
C PHE A 190 -4.40 33.31 -11.59
N PRO A 191 -4.85 34.40 -10.93
CA PRO A 191 -5.58 35.47 -11.61
C PRO A 191 -4.73 36.15 -12.67
N GLU A 192 -5.34 36.61 -13.76
CA GLU A 192 -4.65 37.39 -14.81
C GLU A 192 -3.96 38.65 -14.27
N SER A 193 -4.40 39.19 -13.13
CA SER A 193 -3.73 40.32 -12.49
C SER A 193 -2.30 40.01 -12.02
N TRP A 194 -1.90 38.73 -11.99
CA TRP A 194 -0.55 38.27 -11.66
C TRP A 194 0.35 38.06 -12.89
N ASP A 195 -0.15 38.31 -14.10
CA ASP A 195 0.57 38.13 -15.38
C ASP A 195 1.74 39.13 -15.56
N VAL A 196 1.92 40.06 -14.63
CA VAL A 196 3.14 40.89 -14.51
C VAL A 196 4.37 40.05 -14.14
N ILE A 197 4.20 38.85 -13.57
CA ILE A 197 5.31 37.97 -13.17
C ILE A 197 5.76 37.04 -14.32
N THR A 198 4.88 36.68 -15.25
CA THR A 198 5.20 35.80 -16.41
C THR A 198 5.98 36.54 -17.51
N THR A 199 5.79 37.84 -17.65
CA THR A 199 6.51 38.70 -18.61
C THR A 199 7.99 38.93 -18.27
N LEU A 200 8.42 38.63 -17.04
CA LEU A 200 9.84 38.71 -16.64
C LEU A 200 10.71 37.57 -17.21
N TYR A 201 10.10 36.46 -17.65
CA TYR A 201 10.84 35.32 -18.24
C TYR A 201 10.90 35.34 -19.77
N THR A 202 10.16 36.24 -20.44
CA THR A 202 10.12 36.37 -21.90
C THR A 202 10.98 37.50 -22.46
N ARG A 203 11.61 38.33 -21.62
CA ARG A 203 12.67 39.25 -22.06
C ARG A 203 14.04 38.59 -21.96
N LYS A 204 14.48 37.99 -23.06
CA LYS A 204 15.89 37.90 -23.44
C LYS A 204 16.08 38.62 -24.76
#